data_AF-A0A7X4AD37-F1
#
_entry.id   AF-A0A7X4AD37-F1
#
_cell.length_a   1.000
_cell.length_b   1.000
_cell.length_c   1.000
_cell.angle_alpha   90.00
_cell.angle_beta   90.00
_cell.angle_gamma   90.00
#
_symmetry.space_group_name_H-M   'P 1'
#
loop_
_entity.id
_entity.type
_entity.pdbx_description
1 polymer ?
#
loop_
_entity_poly.entity_id
_entity_poly.type
_entity_poly.pdbx_seq_one_letter_code
_entity_poly.pdbx_strand_id
1 'polypeptide(L)'
;MSEGFNPDVALPPGLDAAAIRRAIQYTEDALNDRDFIDLYFEQANVFSAIVGMYGTKALDSVSNYEKHRHSFEAQTRFPDLRRRGAVMPLRPADCLESKASKRPWAIQSHYNHSGWYIVWRYLVDPTRTIKRGSYVVIWRVDVVFLVESDWKYEGSKAGADKGGRTHTFGVRRPATKLRDCAVYQYAGVRLRGGKPVPINGE
;
A
#
# COMPACT_ATOMS: atom_id res chain seq x y z
N MET A 1 -6.83 24.08 -3.61
CA MET A 1 -7.04 22.67 -4.01
C MET A 1 -5.81 21.90 -3.56
N SER A 2 -5.97 20.80 -2.81
CA SER A 2 -4.81 20.08 -2.27
C SER A 2 -4.05 19.37 -3.39
N GLU A 3 -2.79 19.74 -3.59
CA GLU A 3 -1.94 19.18 -4.65
C GLU A 3 -2.03 17.64 -4.68
N GLY A 4 -2.35 17.10 -5.86
CA GLY A 4 -2.27 15.68 -6.16
C GLY A 4 -3.42 14.79 -5.69
N PHE A 5 -4.40 15.28 -4.92
CA PHE A 5 -5.54 14.46 -4.47
C PHE A 5 -6.69 14.44 -5.48
N ASN A 6 -7.25 13.26 -5.75
CA ASN A 6 -8.41 13.06 -6.60
C ASN A 6 -9.68 12.83 -5.75
N PRO A 7 -10.66 13.75 -5.73
CA PRO A 7 -11.88 13.61 -4.94
C PRO A 7 -12.87 12.57 -5.50
N ASP A 8 -12.71 12.15 -6.76
CA ASP A 8 -13.66 11.25 -7.42
C ASP A 8 -13.41 9.77 -7.08
N VAL A 9 -12.30 9.46 -6.42
CA VAL A 9 -11.98 8.09 -6.02
C VAL A 9 -12.77 7.70 -4.79
N ALA A 10 -13.54 6.61 -4.90
CA ALA A 10 -14.28 6.05 -3.78
C ALA A 10 -13.33 5.63 -2.65
N LEU A 11 -13.65 6.05 -1.43
CA LEU A 11 -12.92 5.69 -0.22
C LEU A 11 -13.71 4.71 0.65
N PRO A 12 -13.02 3.87 1.44
CA PRO A 12 -13.62 3.08 2.50
C PRO A 12 -14.45 3.97 3.43
N PRO A 13 -15.60 3.50 3.94
CA PRO A 13 -16.38 4.25 4.91
C PRO A 13 -15.51 4.71 6.08
N GLY A 14 -15.57 6.00 6.41
CA GLY A 14 -14.81 6.60 7.51
C GLY A 14 -13.33 6.90 7.21
N LEU A 15 -12.82 6.60 6.01
CA LEU A 15 -11.51 7.09 5.55
C LEU A 15 -11.71 8.35 4.71
N ASP A 16 -10.93 9.39 5.00
CA ASP A 16 -10.96 10.64 4.26
C ASP A 16 -9.57 11.01 3.69
N ALA A 17 -9.56 11.92 2.71
CA ALA A 17 -8.33 12.37 2.05
C ALA A 17 -7.37 13.09 3.01
N ALA A 18 -7.86 13.74 4.06
CA ALA A 18 -7.01 14.43 5.03
C ALA A 18 -6.24 13.43 5.91
N ALA A 19 -6.87 12.32 6.29
CA ALA A 19 -6.22 11.21 6.99
C ALA A 19 -5.17 10.55 6.10
N ILE A 20 -5.47 10.31 4.81
CA ILE A 20 -4.48 9.78 3.85
C ILE A 20 -3.29 10.73 3.71
N ARG A 21 -3.52 12.05 3.62
CA ARG A 21 -2.45 13.05 3.58
C ARG A 21 -1.54 12.98 4.80
N ARG A 22 -2.12 12.98 6.00
CA ARG A 22 -1.36 12.83 7.25
C ARG A 22 -0.62 11.49 7.30
N ALA A 23 -1.21 10.42 6.76
CA ALA A 23 -0.60 9.10 6.73
C ALA A 23 0.59 9.03 5.76
N ILE A 24 0.51 9.70 4.61
CA ILE A 24 1.65 9.87 3.68
C ILE A 24 2.80 10.57 4.41
N GLN A 25 2.53 11.72 5.03
CA GLN A 25 3.55 12.48 5.74
C GLN A 25 4.20 11.67 6.86
N TYR A 26 3.40 11.05 7.73
CA TYR A 26 3.91 10.19 8.79
C TYR A 26 4.82 9.08 8.25
N THR A 27 4.41 8.44 7.15
CA THR A 27 5.15 7.32 6.56
C THR A 27 6.46 7.78 5.94
N GLU A 28 6.45 8.89 5.20
CA GLU A 28 7.67 9.46 4.62
C GLU A 28 8.63 9.93 5.70
N ASP A 29 8.16 10.69 6.68
CA ASP A 29 8.99 11.22 7.79
C ASP A 29 9.63 10.08 8.58
N ALA A 30 8.87 9.02 8.89
CA ALA A 30 9.37 7.88 9.65
C ALA A 30 10.38 7.01 8.88
N LEU A 31 10.34 7.06 7.54
CA LEU A 31 11.25 6.29 6.67
C LEU A 31 12.35 7.15 6.07
N ASN A 32 12.42 8.43 6.45
CA ASN A 32 13.42 9.37 5.96
C ASN A 32 14.77 9.26 6.70
N ASP A 33 15.20 8.02 6.98
CA ASP A 33 16.47 7.68 7.59
C ASP A 33 17.35 6.95 6.57
N ARG A 34 18.67 7.15 6.64
CA ARG A 34 19.62 6.50 5.74
C ARG A 34 19.67 4.98 5.94
N ASP A 35 19.49 4.49 7.16
CA ASP A 35 19.52 3.05 7.46
C ASP A 35 18.42 2.29 6.71
N PHE A 36 17.27 2.93 6.52
CA PHE A 36 16.16 2.40 5.74
C PHE A 36 16.50 2.27 4.24
N ILE A 37 17.41 3.09 3.74
CA ILE A 37 17.84 3.07 2.33
C ILE A 37 18.78 1.91 2.06
N ASP A 38 19.69 1.63 2.98
CA ASP A 38 20.56 0.46 2.89
C ASP A 38 19.71 -0.82 2.91
N LEU A 39 18.70 -0.89 3.80
CA LEU A 39 17.74 -1.99 3.82
C LEU A 39 16.96 -2.14 2.51
N TYR A 40 16.62 -1.03 1.82
CA TYR A 40 15.98 -1.11 0.51
C TYR A 40 16.87 -1.79 -0.53
N PHE A 41 18.15 -1.43 -0.58
CA PHE A 41 19.10 -1.99 -1.54
C PHE A 41 19.45 -3.44 -1.23
N GLU A 42 19.49 -3.82 0.05
CA GLU A 42 19.72 -5.20 0.48
C GLU A 42 18.47 -6.08 0.28
N GLN A 43 17.29 -5.59 0.69
CA GLN A 43 16.05 -6.38 0.77
C GLN A 43 14.79 -5.57 0.43
N ALA A 44 14.66 -5.13 -0.84
CA ALA A 44 13.53 -4.34 -1.31
C ALA A 44 12.12 -4.91 -1.01
N ASN A 45 11.98 -6.24 -0.88
CA ASN A 45 10.71 -6.88 -0.48
C ASN A 45 10.39 -6.63 1.00
N VAL A 46 11.40 -6.74 1.88
CA VAL A 46 11.26 -6.40 3.31
C VAL A 46 10.97 -4.91 3.46
N PHE A 47 11.68 -4.07 2.71
CA PHE A 47 11.41 -2.64 2.69
C PHE A 47 9.96 -2.31 2.28
N SER A 48 9.42 -3.00 1.26
CA SER A 48 8.01 -2.84 0.88
C SER A 48 7.05 -3.24 2.02
N ALA A 49 7.35 -4.32 2.75
CA ALA A 49 6.56 -4.69 3.92
C ALA A 49 6.62 -3.61 5.01
N ILE A 50 7.79 -3.00 5.23
CA ILE A 50 7.99 -1.90 6.17
C ILE A 50 7.18 -0.67 5.80
N VAL A 51 7.19 -0.24 4.53
CA VAL A 51 6.35 0.87 4.05
C VAL A 51 4.87 0.58 4.34
N GLY A 52 4.39 -0.64 4.06
CA GLY A 52 3.03 -1.05 4.38
C GLY A 52 2.72 -0.99 5.88
N MET A 53 3.64 -1.45 6.73
CA MET A 53 3.50 -1.40 8.19
C MET A 53 3.45 0.03 8.74
N TYR A 54 4.27 0.95 8.21
CA TYR A 54 4.22 2.36 8.60
C TYR A 54 2.93 3.02 8.11
N GLY A 55 2.45 2.70 6.91
CA GLY A 55 1.13 3.11 6.44
C GLY A 55 0.00 2.62 7.37
N THR A 56 0.07 1.37 7.84
CA THR A 56 -0.87 0.82 8.85
C THR A 56 -0.80 1.59 10.16
N LYS A 57 0.40 1.83 10.70
CA LYS A 57 0.61 2.62 11.93
C LYS A 57 0.05 4.03 11.79
N ALA A 58 0.28 4.66 10.63
CA ALA A 58 -0.16 6.01 10.35
C ALA A 58 -1.69 6.09 10.35
N LEU A 59 -2.35 5.21 9.59
CA LEU A 59 -3.82 5.16 9.51
C LEU A 59 -4.46 4.86 10.86
N ASP A 60 -3.91 3.94 11.65
CA ASP A 60 -4.34 3.68 13.02
C ASP A 60 -4.31 4.97 13.87
N SER A 61 -3.27 5.79 13.71
CA SER A 61 -3.11 7.03 14.47
C SER A 61 -3.96 8.21 13.98
N VAL A 62 -4.26 8.31 12.68
CA VAL A 62 -4.78 9.56 12.09
C VAL A 62 -6.12 9.42 11.36
N SER A 63 -6.72 8.23 11.35
CA SER A 63 -7.98 7.93 10.65
C SER A 63 -9.00 7.25 11.57
N ASN A 64 -10.21 7.01 11.04
CA ASN A 64 -11.24 6.22 11.71
C ASN A 64 -11.04 4.69 11.59
N TYR A 65 -9.83 4.26 11.27
CA TYR A 65 -9.44 2.85 11.28
C TYR A 65 -8.51 2.57 12.45
N GLU A 66 -8.53 1.34 12.93
CA GLU A 66 -7.64 0.85 13.98
C GLU A 66 -7.00 -0.46 13.58
N LYS A 67 -5.82 -0.75 14.13
CA LYS A 67 -5.19 -2.06 13.91
C LYS A 67 -6.10 -3.17 14.37
N HIS A 68 -6.33 -4.13 13.48
CA HIS A 68 -7.05 -5.33 13.85
C HIS A 68 -6.16 -6.17 14.76
N ARG A 69 -6.52 -6.22 16.06
CA ARG A 69 -5.80 -7.00 17.06
C ARG A 69 -6.17 -8.47 16.86
N HIS A 70 -5.30 -9.24 16.24
CA HIS A 70 -5.41 -10.69 16.34
C HIS A 70 -4.44 -11.18 17.42
N SER A 71 -4.95 -11.83 18.46
CA SER A 71 -4.15 -12.14 19.64
C SER A 71 -3.34 -13.43 19.48
N PHE A 72 -3.63 -14.31 18.50
CA PHE A 72 -3.03 -15.65 18.47
C PHE A 72 -2.61 -16.23 17.11
N GLU A 73 -2.99 -15.67 15.95
CA GLU A 73 -2.70 -16.31 14.65
C GLU A 73 -1.96 -15.38 13.66
N ALA A 74 -0.67 -15.13 13.87
CA ALA A 74 0.11 -14.13 13.11
C ALA A 74 0.14 -14.32 11.58
N GLN A 75 -0.16 -15.52 11.08
CA GLN A 75 0.08 -15.90 9.69
C GLN A 75 -1.17 -15.94 8.80
N THR A 76 -2.39 -15.80 9.33
CA THR A 76 -3.69 -15.91 8.62
C THR A 76 -4.41 -14.59 8.33
N ARG A 77 -3.73 -13.45 8.54
CA ARG A 77 -4.39 -12.19 8.91
C ARG A 77 -4.75 -11.30 7.74
N PHE A 78 -6.05 -11.24 7.46
CA PHE A 78 -6.73 -10.10 6.87
C PHE A 78 -7.86 -9.67 7.82
N PRO A 79 -8.17 -8.38 7.94
CA PRO A 79 -7.40 -7.24 7.46
C PRO A 79 -6.30 -6.80 8.44
N ASP A 80 -5.37 -5.96 7.98
CA ASP A 80 -4.46 -5.17 8.82
C ASP A 80 -5.22 -4.19 9.74
N LEU A 81 -6.22 -3.51 9.18
CA LEU A 81 -7.01 -2.48 9.84
C LEU A 81 -8.50 -2.80 9.75
N ARG A 82 -9.25 -2.39 10.77
CA ARG A 82 -10.72 -2.38 10.74
C ARG A 82 -11.26 -0.99 11.03
N ARG A 83 -12.45 -0.67 10.54
CA ARG A 83 -13.14 0.58 10.89
C ARG A 83 -13.44 0.58 12.39
N ARG A 84 -13.15 1.69 13.07
CA ARG A 84 -13.45 1.86 14.51
C ARG A 84 -14.95 1.70 14.74
N GLY A 85 -15.30 0.93 15.78
CA GLY A 85 -16.69 0.60 16.11
C GLY A 85 -17.32 -0.48 15.22
N ALA A 86 -16.57 -1.14 14.32
CA ALA A 86 -17.07 -2.30 13.59
C ALA A 86 -17.31 -3.49 14.55
N VAL A 87 -18.41 -4.21 14.31
CA VAL A 87 -18.84 -5.37 15.10
C VAL A 87 -18.41 -6.66 14.42
N MET A 88 -18.12 -7.71 15.20
CA MET A 88 -17.76 -9.03 14.68
C MET A 88 -19.02 -9.84 14.27
N PRO A 89 -18.96 -10.66 13.20
CA PRO A 89 -17.84 -10.81 12.27
C PRO A 89 -17.66 -9.57 11.37
N LEU A 90 -16.42 -9.23 11.04
CA LEU A 90 -16.13 -8.07 10.19
C LEU A 90 -16.71 -8.26 8.78
N ARG A 91 -17.37 -7.21 8.27
CA ARG A 91 -17.79 -7.16 6.88
C ARG A 91 -16.62 -6.69 6.01
N PRO A 92 -16.48 -7.16 4.76
CA PRO A 92 -15.45 -6.67 3.82
C PRO A 92 -15.37 -5.14 3.71
N ALA A 93 -16.51 -4.43 3.81
CA ALA A 93 -16.57 -2.98 3.75
C ALA A 93 -15.95 -2.27 4.97
N ASP A 94 -15.79 -2.97 6.10
CA ASP A 94 -15.15 -2.48 7.31
C ASP A 94 -13.66 -2.91 7.41
N CYS A 95 -13.20 -3.71 6.46
CA CYS A 95 -11.84 -4.24 6.38
C CYS A 95 -10.95 -3.37 5.47
N LEU A 96 -9.75 -3.01 5.95
CA LEU A 96 -8.75 -2.29 5.16
C LEU A 96 -7.37 -2.94 5.31
N GLU A 97 -6.82 -3.40 4.18
CA GLU A 97 -5.48 -3.97 4.10
C GLU A 97 -4.48 -2.94 3.58
N SER A 98 -3.31 -2.86 4.21
CA SER A 98 -2.24 -1.94 3.84
C SER A 98 -1.15 -2.69 3.07
N LYS A 99 -0.90 -2.29 1.82
CA LYS A 99 0.17 -2.84 0.99
C LYS A 99 1.07 -1.73 0.50
N ALA A 100 2.32 -2.06 0.19
CA ALA A 100 3.19 -1.13 -0.51
C ALA A 100 3.87 -1.81 -1.68
N SER A 101 4.20 -1.02 -2.70
CA SER A 101 4.83 -1.55 -3.90
C SER A 101 5.54 -0.45 -4.68
N LYS A 102 6.77 -0.74 -5.11
CA LYS A 102 7.50 0.12 -6.06
C LYS A 102 6.96 0.06 -7.49
N ARG A 103 6.11 -0.94 -7.80
CA ARG A 103 5.52 -1.10 -9.14
C ARG A 103 4.17 -0.38 -9.19
N PRO A 104 3.84 0.38 -10.24
CA PRO A 104 2.59 1.14 -10.31
C PRO A 104 1.31 0.30 -10.23
N TRP A 105 1.36 -0.95 -10.71
CA TRP A 105 0.17 -1.77 -10.94
C TRP A 105 0.24 -3.14 -10.24
N ALA A 106 1.01 -3.28 -9.17
CA ALA A 106 1.19 -4.59 -8.52
C ALA A 106 0.61 -4.61 -7.11
N ILE A 107 -0.28 -5.56 -6.84
CA ILE A 107 -0.72 -5.92 -5.50
C ILE A 107 -0.48 -7.42 -5.36
N GLN A 108 0.24 -7.80 -4.30
CA GLN A 108 0.41 -9.19 -3.90
C GLN A 108 -0.14 -9.36 -2.49
N SER A 109 -0.87 -10.43 -2.30
CA SER A 109 -1.50 -10.79 -1.03
C SER A 109 -1.29 -12.27 -0.76
N HIS A 110 -1.29 -12.63 0.52
CA HIS A 110 -1.26 -14.02 0.92
C HIS A 110 -2.63 -14.70 0.86
N TYR A 111 -3.68 -13.90 0.67
CA TYR A 111 -5.08 -14.32 0.64
C TYR A 111 -5.85 -13.56 -0.44
N ASN A 112 -6.89 -14.19 -0.98
CA ASN A 112 -7.84 -13.63 -1.95
C ASN A 112 -9.06 -12.97 -1.30
N HIS A 113 -8.90 -12.40 -0.09
CA HIS A 113 -10.02 -11.84 0.66
C HIS A 113 -10.66 -10.64 -0.04
N SER A 114 -11.97 -10.50 0.20
CA SER A 114 -12.72 -9.32 -0.22
C SER A 114 -12.59 -8.21 0.81
N GLY A 115 -12.43 -6.98 0.35
CA GLY A 115 -12.41 -5.77 1.19
C GLY A 115 -11.59 -4.64 0.57
N TRP A 116 -11.33 -3.60 1.36
CA TRP A 116 -10.53 -2.47 0.89
C TRP A 116 -9.03 -2.74 0.98
N TYR A 117 -8.31 -2.24 -0.01
CA TYR A 117 -6.86 -2.24 -0.07
C TYR A 117 -6.39 -0.80 -0.30
N ILE A 118 -5.47 -0.34 0.55
CA ILE A 118 -4.70 0.88 0.33
C ILE A 118 -3.27 0.49 -0.05
N VAL A 119 -2.80 1.04 -1.17
CA VAL A 119 -1.48 0.70 -1.73
C VAL A 119 -0.59 1.92 -1.81
N TRP A 120 0.44 1.93 -0.98
CA TRP A 120 1.48 2.96 -0.94
C TRP A 120 2.48 2.70 -2.07
N ARG A 121 2.41 3.51 -3.13
CA ARG A 121 3.40 3.48 -4.22
C ARG A 121 4.54 4.40 -3.86
N TYR A 122 5.71 3.82 -3.71
CA TYR A 122 6.88 4.54 -3.24
C TYR A 122 8.03 4.51 -4.26
N LEU A 123 8.87 5.54 -4.19
CA LEU A 123 10.19 5.63 -4.79
C LEU A 123 11.21 5.78 -3.68
N VAL A 124 12.40 5.20 -3.90
CA VAL A 124 13.58 5.45 -3.08
C VAL A 124 14.54 6.29 -3.91
N ASP A 125 14.93 7.43 -3.36
CA ASP A 125 15.78 8.42 -3.98
C ASP A 125 16.93 8.79 -3.04
N PRO A 126 18.08 8.10 -3.14
CA PRO A 126 19.27 8.41 -2.34
C PRO A 126 19.80 9.84 -2.58
N THR A 127 19.47 10.45 -3.72
CA THR A 127 19.92 11.81 -4.08
C THR A 127 19.04 12.90 -3.51
N ARG A 128 17.83 12.55 -3.01
CA ARG A 128 16.83 13.48 -2.47
C ARG A 128 16.45 14.62 -3.45
N THR A 129 16.44 14.32 -4.74
CA THR A 129 16.16 15.26 -5.85
C THR A 129 14.71 15.22 -6.31
N ILE A 130 14.00 14.09 -6.13
CA ILE A 130 12.58 13.94 -6.49
C ILE A 130 11.70 14.80 -5.58
N LYS A 131 11.91 14.67 -4.27
CA LYS A 131 11.28 15.48 -3.24
C LYS A 131 12.36 15.91 -2.28
N ARG A 132 12.59 17.23 -2.22
CA ARG A 132 13.72 17.81 -1.48
C ARG A 132 13.74 17.33 -0.03
N GLY A 133 14.87 16.75 0.37
CA GLY A 133 15.08 16.29 1.74
C GLY A 133 14.48 14.93 2.07
N SER A 134 13.82 14.26 1.13
CA SER A 134 13.19 12.95 1.34
C SER A 134 13.94 11.86 0.58
N TYR A 135 14.33 10.80 1.29
CA TYR A 135 14.85 9.58 0.66
C TYR A 135 13.74 8.67 0.14
N VAL A 136 12.58 8.70 0.78
CA VAL A 136 11.41 7.89 0.41
C VAL A 136 10.31 8.84 0.01
N VAL A 137 9.75 8.61 -1.18
CA VAL A 137 8.65 9.42 -1.71
C VAL A 137 7.48 8.50 -1.99
N ILE A 138 6.40 8.65 -1.22
CA ILE A 138 5.11 8.11 -1.60
C ILE A 138 4.62 8.98 -2.75
N TRP A 139 4.75 8.46 -3.97
CA TRP A 139 4.41 9.22 -5.17
C TRP A 139 2.98 8.97 -5.62
N ARG A 140 2.33 7.92 -5.13
CA ARG A 140 0.93 7.60 -5.43
C ARG A 140 0.32 6.73 -4.33
N VAL A 141 -0.96 6.93 -4.05
CA VAL A 141 -1.74 6.07 -3.16
C VAL A 141 -2.95 5.58 -3.91
N ASP A 142 -3.02 4.26 -4.13
CA ASP A 142 -4.21 3.62 -4.68
C ASP A 142 -5.13 3.15 -3.56
N VAL A 143 -6.43 3.39 -3.69
CA VAL A 143 -7.44 2.82 -2.80
C VAL A 143 -8.48 2.09 -3.64
N VAL A 144 -8.69 0.81 -3.35
CA VAL A 144 -9.53 -0.06 -4.18
C VAL A 144 -10.26 -1.09 -3.32
N PHE A 145 -11.51 -1.36 -3.65
CA PHE A 145 -12.23 -2.52 -3.12
C PHE A 145 -12.01 -3.72 -4.04
N LEU A 146 -11.49 -4.81 -3.50
CA LEU A 146 -11.27 -6.06 -4.23
C LEU A 146 -12.25 -7.11 -3.74
N VAL A 147 -12.74 -7.93 -4.67
CA VAL A 147 -13.52 -9.13 -4.38
C VAL A 147 -12.74 -10.38 -4.73
N GLU A 148 -13.17 -11.54 -4.25
CA GLU A 148 -12.47 -12.82 -4.48
C GLU A 148 -12.13 -13.08 -5.96
N SER A 149 -13.05 -12.76 -6.86
CA SER A 149 -12.89 -12.96 -8.31
C SER A 149 -11.88 -12.01 -8.96
N ASP A 150 -11.47 -10.92 -8.30
CA ASP A 150 -10.39 -10.05 -8.76
C ASP A 150 -9.02 -10.72 -8.63
N TRP A 151 -8.89 -11.78 -7.85
CA TRP A 151 -7.62 -12.45 -7.57
C TRP A 151 -7.32 -13.60 -8.54
N LYS A 152 -6.03 -13.81 -8.78
CA LYS A 152 -5.47 -15.01 -9.41
C LYS A 152 -4.42 -15.62 -8.49
N TYR A 153 -4.46 -16.94 -8.34
CA TYR A 153 -3.42 -17.66 -7.61
C TYR A 153 -2.14 -17.68 -8.46
N GLU A 154 -1.01 -17.26 -7.87
CA GLU A 154 0.30 -17.21 -8.54
C GLU A 154 1.24 -18.34 -8.11
N GLY A 155 0.79 -19.23 -7.21
CA GLY A 155 1.58 -20.36 -6.71
C GLY A 155 2.70 -19.96 -5.73
N SER A 156 3.34 -20.97 -5.13
CA SER A 156 4.67 -20.84 -4.52
C SER A 156 5.71 -21.32 -5.55
N LYS A 157 6.82 -20.59 -5.73
CA LYS A 157 7.89 -20.97 -6.68
C LYS A 157 8.75 -22.15 -6.20
N ALA A 158 8.52 -22.66 -4.99
CA ALA A 158 9.19 -23.85 -4.48
C ALA A 158 8.32 -25.07 -4.81
N GLY A 159 8.91 -26.10 -5.43
CA GLY A 159 8.21 -27.37 -5.68
C GLY A 159 7.62 -27.99 -4.40
N ALA A 160 6.64 -28.88 -4.57
CA ALA A 160 5.82 -29.45 -3.49
C ALA A 160 6.62 -30.01 -2.29
N ASP A 161 7.85 -30.45 -2.52
CA ASP A 161 8.65 -31.22 -1.56
C ASP A 161 9.67 -30.37 -0.77
N LYS A 162 9.65 -29.03 -0.91
CA LYS A 162 10.51 -28.13 -0.13
C LYS A 162 9.66 -27.27 0.79
N GLY A 163 9.65 -27.66 2.07
CA GLY A 163 8.77 -27.12 3.10
C GLY A 163 8.67 -25.59 3.15
N GLY A 164 7.43 -25.13 3.31
CA GLY A 164 7.08 -23.86 3.94
C GLY A 164 7.21 -22.62 3.06
N ARG A 165 6.13 -22.22 2.36
CA ARG A 165 5.75 -20.80 2.24
C ARG A 165 4.33 -20.58 1.72
N THR A 166 3.77 -19.50 2.25
CA THR A 166 2.44 -18.91 2.12
C THR A 166 1.94 -18.80 0.68
N HIS A 167 0.66 -19.12 0.45
CA HIS A 167 -0.05 -18.87 -0.81
C HIS A 167 0.18 -17.42 -1.26
N THR A 168 0.29 -17.18 -2.57
CA THR A 168 0.43 -15.83 -3.14
C THR A 168 -0.64 -15.61 -4.20
N PHE A 169 -1.34 -14.49 -4.09
CA PHE A 169 -2.36 -14.04 -5.01
C PHE A 169 -1.97 -12.68 -5.60
N GLY A 170 -2.12 -12.56 -6.91
CA GLY A 170 -2.02 -11.30 -7.64
C GLY A 170 -3.39 -10.85 -8.13
N VAL A 171 -3.54 -9.55 -8.39
CA VAL A 171 -4.78 -9.01 -8.98
C VAL A 171 -4.81 -9.30 -10.49
N ARG A 172 -5.97 -9.71 -11.01
CA ARG A 172 -6.23 -9.91 -12.44
C ARG A 172 -6.31 -8.56 -13.15
N ARG A 173 -5.68 -8.46 -14.32
CA ARG A 173 -5.65 -7.25 -15.17
C ARG A 173 -5.40 -5.97 -14.35
N PRO A 174 -4.32 -5.90 -13.56
CA PRO A 174 -4.23 -4.94 -12.47
C PRO A 174 -4.12 -3.49 -12.95
N ALA A 175 -3.51 -3.24 -14.12
CA ALA A 175 -3.49 -1.91 -14.73
C ALA A 175 -4.89 -1.41 -15.14
N THR A 176 -5.84 -2.31 -15.38
CA THR A 176 -7.25 -1.94 -15.59
C THR A 176 -7.93 -1.70 -14.25
N LYS A 177 -7.76 -2.62 -13.29
CA LYS A 177 -8.41 -2.56 -11.99
C LYS A 177 -7.99 -1.35 -11.14
N LEU A 178 -6.75 -0.88 -11.30
CA LEU A 178 -6.16 0.18 -10.47
C LEU A 178 -6.05 1.54 -11.17
N ARG A 179 -6.45 1.63 -12.45
CA ARG A 179 -6.22 2.84 -13.27
C ARG A 179 -6.74 4.10 -12.58
N ASP A 180 -7.98 4.03 -12.12
CA ASP A 180 -8.75 5.15 -11.58
C ASP A 180 -8.87 5.09 -10.05
N CYS A 181 -7.99 4.31 -9.40
CA CYS A 181 -7.98 4.14 -7.95
C CYS A 181 -7.00 5.08 -7.22
N ALA A 182 -6.31 5.96 -7.95
CA ALA A 182 -5.31 6.85 -7.37
C ALA A 182 -5.97 8.01 -6.62
N VAL A 183 -6.08 7.89 -5.29
CA VAL A 183 -6.59 8.96 -4.41
C VAL A 183 -5.59 10.10 -4.31
N TYR A 184 -4.30 9.78 -4.42
CA TYR A 184 -3.22 10.76 -4.38
C TYR A 184 -2.16 10.41 -5.43
N GLN A 185 -1.60 11.42 -6.07
CA GLN A 185 -0.39 11.35 -6.88
C GLN A 185 0.48 12.60 -6.66
N TYR A 186 1.74 12.40 -6.32
CA TYR A 186 2.73 13.46 -6.17
C TYR A 186 3.02 14.11 -7.54
N ALA A 187 2.88 15.43 -7.62
CA ALA A 187 3.03 16.17 -8.86
C ALA A 187 4.44 16.06 -9.47
N GLY A 188 5.48 15.82 -8.67
CA GLY A 188 6.86 15.66 -9.15
C GLY A 188 7.15 14.33 -9.86
N VAL A 189 6.17 13.42 -9.94
CA VAL A 189 6.34 12.08 -10.55
C VAL A 189 5.21 11.79 -11.54
N ARG A 190 5.59 11.27 -12.72
CA ARG A 190 4.64 10.81 -13.74
C ARG A 190 4.93 9.36 -14.15
N LEU A 191 3.96 8.72 -14.79
CA LEU A 191 4.17 7.41 -15.41
C LEU A 191 4.64 7.58 -16.87
N ARG A 192 5.79 7.00 -17.21
CA ARG A 192 6.32 6.92 -18.59
C ARG A 192 6.71 5.48 -18.88
N GLY A 193 6.16 4.89 -19.96
CA GLY A 193 6.43 3.49 -20.30
C GLY A 193 6.07 2.49 -19.19
N GLY A 194 5.04 2.80 -18.38
CA GLY A 194 4.62 1.98 -17.24
C GLY A 194 5.54 2.06 -16.01
N LYS A 195 6.51 2.98 -15.97
CA LYS A 195 7.39 3.22 -14.82
C LYS A 195 7.18 4.62 -14.25
N PRO A 196 7.25 4.79 -12.92
CA PRO A 196 7.30 6.11 -12.30
C PRO A 196 8.63 6.78 -12.61
N VAL A 197 8.60 8.01 -13.11
CA VAL A 197 9.78 8.83 -13.43
C VAL A 197 9.60 10.23 -12.85
N PRO A 198 10.67 10.87 -12.34
CA PRO A 198 10.63 12.27 -11.93
C PRO A 198 10.29 13.17 -13.13
N ILE A 199 9.58 14.28 -12.88
CA ILE A 199 9.31 15.28 -13.93
C ILE A 199 10.54 16.16 -14.20
N ASN A 200 11.39 16.40 -13.20
CA ASN A 200 12.56 17.29 -13.29
C ASN A 200 13.75 16.71 -14.09
N GLY A 201 13.50 15.73 -14.99
CA GLY A 201 14.52 15.03 -15.77
C GLY A 201 14.32 15.14 -17.28
N GLU A 202 13.72 16.24 -17.75
CA GLU A 202 13.81 16.69 -19.15
C GLU A 202 14.91 17.74 -19.30
#